data_AF-A0A8T6NUQ7-F1
#
_entry.id   AF-A0A8T6NUQ7-F1
#
_cell.length_a   1.000
_cell.length_b   1.000
_cell.length_c   1.000
_cell.angle_alpha   90.00
_cell.angle_beta   90.00
_cell.angle_gamma   90.00
#
_symmetry.space_group_name_H-M   'P 1'
#
loop_
_entity.id
_entity.type
_entity.pdbx_description
1 polymer ?
#
loop_
_entity_poly.entity_id
_entity_poly.type
_entity_poly.pdbx_seq_one_letter_code
_entity_poly.pdbx_strand_id
1 'polypeptide(L)'
;MPSPTGADIVGLITSYVYAFGLLLIVEAVGKRLDWPRFTTRKLIHIGAGLWIWGVLLIFDQWQWGVIPFATFIGLNYIFYRRGTFEQMDSEEESPGTIYFAISITVLFALLWPRGSEPLAAAAAMILTWGDGLAALIGRRFGQRTYTFFDHTRTLEGSAAFVVASLVTATLTWLLYAPDVTGLPMALLLGGVGTVVGALAEAVSPAGLDNLTVPLLAAVAMALAGGL
;
A
#
# COMPACT_ATOMS: atom_id res chain seq x y z
N MET A 1 24.72 -7.83 -7.57
CA MET A 1 23.63 -8.46 -6.80
C MET A 1 24.17 -9.78 -6.28
N PRO A 2 24.04 -10.08 -4.98
CA PRO A 2 24.38 -11.41 -4.45
C PRO A 2 23.53 -12.49 -5.12
N SER A 3 24.02 -13.74 -5.11
CA SER A 3 23.22 -14.89 -5.54
C SER A 3 22.00 -15.05 -4.62
N PRO A 4 20.83 -15.44 -5.16
CA PRO A 4 19.63 -15.59 -4.35
C PRO A 4 19.78 -16.74 -3.36
N THR A 5 19.28 -16.56 -2.14
CA THR A 5 19.14 -17.65 -1.18
C THR A 5 17.96 -18.55 -1.56
N GLY A 6 17.81 -19.68 -0.86
CA GLY A 6 16.61 -20.52 -0.99
C GLY A 6 15.33 -19.76 -0.61
N ALA A 7 15.41 -18.89 0.40
CA ALA A 7 14.30 -18.07 0.84
C ALA A 7 13.93 -17.01 -0.21
N ASP A 8 14.92 -16.37 -0.85
CA ASP A 8 14.67 -15.42 -1.95
C ASP A 8 13.96 -16.09 -3.14
N ILE A 9 14.36 -17.31 -3.51
CA ILE A 9 13.71 -18.07 -4.60
C ILE A 9 12.25 -18.39 -4.23
N VAL A 10 12.02 -18.87 -3.01
CA VAL A 10 10.67 -19.15 -2.50
C VAL A 10 9.84 -17.86 -2.44
N GLY A 11 10.45 -16.75 -2.02
CA GLY A 11 9.83 -15.43 -1.97
C GLY A 11 9.37 -14.96 -3.34
N LEU A 12 10.22 -15.10 -4.37
CA LEU A 12 9.85 -14.75 -5.75
C LEU A 12 8.69 -15.60 -6.25
N ILE A 13 8.77 -16.93 -6.14
CA ILE A 13 7.71 -17.83 -6.59
C ILE A 13 6.40 -17.50 -5.89
N THR A 14 6.45 -17.38 -4.55
CA THR A 14 5.25 -17.12 -3.75
C THR A 14 4.68 -15.73 -4.05
N SER A 15 5.51 -14.73 -4.34
CA SER A 15 5.05 -13.38 -4.71
C SER A 15 4.19 -13.38 -5.98
N TYR A 16 4.65 -14.07 -7.03
CA TYR A 16 3.88 -14.16 -8.27
C TYR A 16 2.65 -15.04 -8.11
N VAL A 17 2.76 -16.19 -7.43
CA VAL A 17 1.60 -17.06 -7.14
C VAL A 17 0.54 -16.30 -6.34
N TYR A 18 0.94 -15.57 -5.30
CA TYR A 18 0.04 -14.76 -4.49
C TYR A 18 -0.61 -13.67 -5.32
N ALA A 19 0.17 -12.87 -6.05
CA ALA A 19 -0.35 -11.72 -6.77
C ALA A 19 -1.28 -12.13 -7.93
N PHE A 20 -0.90 -13.11 -8.76
CA PHE A 20 -1.79 -13.62 -9.80
C PHE A 20 -2.98 -14.38 -9.22
N GLY A 21 -2.79 -15.13 -8.13
CA GLY A 21 -3.87 -15.78 -7.41
C GLY A 21 -4.90 -14.78 -6.90
N LEU A 22 -4.45 -13.70 -6.24
CA LEU A 22 -5.30 -12.61 -5.80
C LEU A 22 -6.08 -11.99 -6.96
N LEU A 23 -5.40 -11.62 -8.04
CA LEU A 23 -6.04 -11.01 -9.22
C LEU A 23 -7.10 -11.95 -9.82
N LEU A 24 -6.76 -13.21 -10.07
CA LEU A 24 -7.65 -14.18 -10.70
C LEU A 24 -8.84 -14.54 -9.81
N ILE A 25 -8.61 -14.73 -8.50
CA ILE A 25 -9.67 -15.07 -7.55
C ILE A 25 -10.63 -13.90 -7.41
N VAL A 26 -10.12 -12.68 -7.19
CA VAL A 26 -10.99 -11.51 -7.01
C VAL A 26 -11.73 -11.17 -8.30
N GLU A 27 -11.10 -11.30 -9.47
CA GLU A 27 -11.77 -11.16 -10.78
C GLU A 27 -12.90 -12.18 -10.96
N ALA A 28 -12.61 -13.47 -10.74
CA ALA A 28 -13.58 -14.55 -10.94
C ALA A 28 -14.76 -14.45 -9.96
N VAL A 29 -14.49 -14.19 -8.67
CA VAL A 29 -15.51 -14.01 -7.65
C VAL A 29 -16.30 -12.73 -7.91
N GLY A 30 -15.62 -11.63 -8.23
CA GLY A 30 -16.25 -10.34 -8.53
C GLY A 30 -17.20 -10.43 -9.73
N LYS A 31 -16.83 -11.15 -10.79
CA LYS A 31 -17.72 -11.46 -11.92
C LYS A 31 -18.89 -12.34 -11.53
N ARG A 32 -18.63 -13.40 -10.75
CA ARG A 32 -19.66 -14.36 -10.35
C ARG A 32 -20.71 -13.75 -9.42
N LEU A 33 -20.31 -12.81 -8.56
CA LEU A 33 -21.16 -12.16 -7.57
C LEU A 33 -21.62 -10.76 -7.98
N ASP A 34 -21.32 -10.34 -9.22
CA ASP A 34 -21.65 -9.03 -9.78
C ASP A 34 -21.22 -7.85 -8.88
N TRP A 35 -19.98 -7.93 -8.37
CA TRP A 35 -19.43 -6.88 -7.52
C TRP A 35 -19.15 -5.60 -8.33
N PRO A 36 -19.42 -4.42 -7.75
CA PRO A 36 -18.97 -3.17 -8.35
C PRO A 36 -17.44 -3.16 -8.49
N ARG A 37 -16.93 -2.71 -9.65
CA ARG A 37 -15.48 -2.60 -9.91
C ARG A 37 -14.71 -1.91 -8.79
N PHE A 38 -15.29 -0.86 -8.21
CA PHE A 38 -14.76 -0.18 -7.04
C PHE A 38 -14.40 -1.14 -5.88
N THR A 39 -15.29 -2.08 -5.55
CA THR A 39 -15.10 -3.03 -4.46
C THR A 39 -13.96 -3.98 -4.79
N THR A 40 -13.97 -4.55 -5.99
CA THR A 40 -12.91 -5.42 -6.50
C THR A 40 -11.55 -4.72 -6.43
N ARG A 41 -11.46 -3.48 -6.89
CA ARG A 41 -10.21 -2.70 -6.91
C ARG A 41 -9.69 -2.40 -5.51
N LYS A 42 -10.56 -2.05 -4.56
CA LYS A 42 -10.14 -1.81 -3.17
C LYS A 42 -9.72 -3.11 -2.47
N LEU A 43 -10.33 -4.25 -2.81
CA LEU A 43 -9.86 -5.56 -2.34
C LEU A 43 -8.50 -5.93 -2.92
N ILE A 44 -8.27 -5.70 -4.22
CA ILE A 44 -6.95 -5.91 -4.85
C ILE A 44 -5.91 -4.98 -4.23
N HIS A 45 -6.23 -3.70 -3.99
CA HIS A 45 -5.33 -2.74 -3.33
C HIS A 45 -4.91 -3.21 -1.95
N ILE A 46 -5.88 -3.54 -1.08
CA ILE A 46 -5.60 -4.02 0.28
C ILE A 46 -4.83 -5.35 0.22
N GLY A 47 -5.27 -6.31 -0.62
CA GLY A 47 -4.64 -7.61 -0.75
C GLY A 47 -3.21 -7.53 -1.29
N ALA A 48 -2.96 -6.71 -2.31
CA ALA A 48 -1.63 -6.50 -2.87
C ALA A 48 -0.72 -5.79 -1.87
N GLY A 49 -1.22 -4.78 -1.15
CA GLY A 49 -0.46 -4.11 -0.11
C GLY A 49 -0.11 -5.01 1.07
N LEU A 50 -1.03 -5.88 1.51
CA LEU A 50 -0.77 -6.89 2.55
C LEU A 50 0.39 -7.83 2.22
N TRP A 51 0.68 -8.06 0.93
CA TRP A 51 1.82 -8.88 0.51
C TRP A 51 3.17 -8.32 0.98
N ILE A 52 3.25 -7.03 1.31
CA ILE A 52 4.47 -6.41 1.85
C ILE A 52 4.95 -7.11 3.12
N TRP A 53 4.03 -7.54 3.98
CA TRP A 53 4.37 -8.35 5.16
C TRP A 53 4.94 -9.72 4.78
N GLY A 54 4.41 -10.34 3.71
CA GLY A 54 4.97 -11.57 3.15
C GLY A 54 6.38 -11.38 2.60
N VAL A 55 6.64 -10.26 1.93
CA VAL A 55 7.98 -9.91 1.42
C VAL A 55 8.98 -9.77 2.57
N LEU A 56 8.64 -9.03 3.63
CA LEU A 56 9.48 -8.89 4.81
C LEU A 56 9.73 -10.21 5.55
N LEU A 57 8.75 -11.13 5.52
CA LEU A 57 8.83 -12.40 6.23
C LEU A 57 9.72 -13.42 5.50
N ILE A 58 9.74 -13.40 4.16
CA ILE A 58 10.32 -14.48 3.36
C ILE A 58 11.69 -14.13 2.78
N PHE A 59 11.93 -12.88 2.38
CA PHE A 59 13.15 -12.53 1.67
C PHE A 59 14.30 -12.22 2.63
N ASP A 60 15.48 -12.78 2.35
CA ASP A 60 16.71 -12.49 3.10
C ASP A 60 17.38 -11.22 2.55
N GLN A 61 17.22 -10.98 1.25
CA GLN A 61 17.98 -9.98 0.51
C GLN A 61 17.04 -8.98 -0.17
N TRP A 62 17.22 -7.69 0.17
CA TRP A 62 16.40 -6.62 -0.37
C TRP A 62 16.41 -6.55 -1.90
N GLN A 63 17.53 -6.92 -2.55
CA GLN A 63 17.65 -6.87 -4.00
C GLN A 63 16.61 -7.78 -4.67
N TRP A 64 16.35 -8.95 -4.07
CA TRP A 64 15.35 -9.89 -4.56
C TRP A 64 13.94 -9.51 -4.09
N GLY A 65 13.80 -9.03 -2.84
CA GLY A 65 12.51 -8.62 -2.29
C GLY A 65 11.85 -7.44 -3.00
N VAL A 66 12.63 -6.56 -3.64
CA VAL A 66 12.11 -5.42 -4.43
C VAL A 66 11.62 -5.83 -5.82
N ILE A 67 12.08 -6.96 -6.37
CA ILE A 67 11.74 -7.39 -7.75
C ILE A 67 10.22 -7.52 -7.97
N PRO A 68 9.45 -8.17 -7.09
CA PRO A 68 7.99 -8.22 -7.24
C PRO A 68 7.38 -6.82 -7.40
N PHE A 69 7.70 -5.87 -6.51
CA PHE A 69 7.15 -4.51 -6.59
C PHE A 69 7.53 -3.82 -7.91
N ALA A 70 8.81 -3.90 -8.30
CA ALA A 70 9.32 -3.26 -9.52
C ALA A 70 8.68 -3.86 -10.79
N THR A 71 8.54 -5.19 -10.84
CA THR A 71 7.93 -5.86 -12.01
C THR A 71 6.44 -5.55 -12.11
N PHE A 72 5.73 -5.38 -10.99
CA PHE A 72 4.33 -4.99 -10.99
C PHE A 72 4.08 -3.57 -11.50
N ILE A 73 5.07 -2.69 -11.55
CA ILE A 73 4.96 -1.41 -12.27
C ILE A 73 4.68 -1.67 -13.76
N GLY A 74 5.50 -2.52 -14.39
CA GLY A 74 5.37 -2.87 -15.80
C GLY A 74 4.12 -3.70 -16.09
N LEU A 75 3.80 -4.67 -15.22
CA LEU A 75 2.59 -5.48 -15.36
C LEU A 75 1.32 -4.63 -15.23
N ASN A 76 1.23 -3.76 -14.22
CA ASN A 76 0.07 -2.86 -14.06
C ASN A 76 -0.08 -1.92 -15.26
N TYR A 77 1.04 -1.43 -15.82
CA TYR A 77 1.00 -0.66 -17.07
C TYR A 77 0.48 -1.49 -18.26
N ILE A 78 0.90 -2.74 -18.40
CA ILE A 78 0.42 -3.63 -19.47
C ILE A 78 -1.07 -3.94 -19.28
N PHE A 79 -1.51 -4.24 -18.06
CA PHE A 79 -2.92 -4.51 -17.75
C PHE A 79 -3.78 -3.30 -18.09
N TYR A 80 -3.38 -2.12 -17.63
CA TYR A 80 -4.02 -0.86 -17.97
C TYR A 80 -4.19 -0.67 -19.48
N ARG A 81 -3.12 -0.85 -20.25
CA ARG A 81 -3.11 -0.61 -21.69
C ARG A 81 -3.91 -1.64 -22.49
N ARG A 82 -4.11 -2.84 -21.95
CA ARG A 82 -4.77 -3.96 -22.65
C ARG A 82 -6.18 -4.24 -22.17
N GLY A 83 -6.63 -3.66 -21.05
CA GLY A 83 -7.92 -4.00 -20.44
C GLY A 83 -8.00 -5.48 -20.06
N THR A 84 -6.93 -6.01 -19.46
CA THR A 84 -6.77 -7.45 -19.19
C THR A 84 -7.73 -7.95 -18.10
N PHE A 85 -8.03 -7.12 -17.10
CA PHE A 85 -8.89 -7.46 -15.98
C PHE A 85 -10.06 -6.48 -15.92
N GLU A 86 -11.24 -6.91 -16.37
CA GLU A 86 -12.41 -6.03 -16.50
C GLU A 86 -12.86 -5.43 -15.17
N GLN A 87 -12.66 -6.13 -14.04
CA GLN A 87 -13.02 -5.60 -12.73
C GLN A 87 -11.98 -4.63 -12.16
N MET A 88 -10.79 -4.55 -12.77
CA MET A 88 -9.68 -3.71 -12.33
C MET A 88 -9.42 -2.52 -13.27
N ASP A 89 -9.53 -2.71 -14.58
CA ASP A 89 -9.14 -1.76 -15.61
C ASP A 89 -10.33 -0.82 -15.91
N SER A 90 -10.30 0.39 -15.33
CA SER A 90 -11.19 1.50 -15.70
C SER A 90 -10.37 2.68 -16.21
N GLU A 91 -10.82 3.31 -17.30
CA GLU A 91 -10.09 4.37 -18.02
C GLU A 91 -9.72 5.58 -17.13
N GLU A 92 -10.52 5.86 -16.09
CA GLU A 92 -10.35 7.05 -15.23
C GLU A 92 -9.38 6.87 -14.05
N GLU A 93 -9.02 5.64 -13.65
CA GLU A 93 -8.37 5.43 -12.34
C GLU A 93 -7.23 4.38 -12.31
N SER A 94 -6.87 3.79 -13.44
CA SER A 94 -5.76 2.83 -13.51
C SER A 94 -4.34 3.38 -13.21
N PRO A 95 -4.03 4.69 -13.31
CA PRO A 95 -2.71 5.20 -12.93
C PRO A 95 -2.37 4.95 -11.44
N GLY A 96 -3.38 4.84 -10.57
CA GLY A 96 -3.19 4.64 -9.13
C GLY A 96 -2.43 3.37 -8.76
N THR A 97 -2.69 2.24 -9.40
CA THR A 97 -1.99 0.97 -9.11
C THR A 97 -0.55 0.98 -9.61
N ILE A 98 -0.26 1.75 -10.66
CA ILE A 98 1.10 2.00 -11.14
C ILE A 98 1.84 2.89 -10.15
N TYR A 99 1.22 3.99 -9.70
CA TYR A 99 1.80 4.88 -8.67
C TYR A 99 2.02 4.19 -7.34
N PHE A 100 1.10 3.30 -6.93
CA PHE A 100 1.27 2.42 -5.78
C PHE A 100 2.53 1.55 -5.93
N ALA A 101 2.65 0.81 -7.04
CA ALA A 101 3.82 -0.05 -7.25
C ALA A 101 5.14 0.75 -7.30
N ILE A 102 5.11 1.95 -7.89
CA ILE A 102 6.25 2.88 -7.90
C ILE A 102 6.61 3.31 -6.48
N SER A 103 5.65 3.76 -5.68
CA SER A 103 5.92 4.27 -4.32
C SER A 103 6.51 3.18 -3.42
N ILE A 104 5.94 1.97 -3.45
CA ILE A 104 6.47 0.83 -2.69
C ILE A 104 7.88 0.45 -3.17
N THR A 105 8.10 0.38 -4.48
CA THR A 105 9.43 0.08 -5.05
C THR A 105 10.48 1.09 -4.58
N VAL A 106 10.17 2.39 -4.64
CA VAL A 106 11.06 3.47 -4.20
C VAL A 106 11.35 3.37 -2.71
N LEU A 107 10.33 3.18 -1.88
CA LEU A 107 10.50 3.06 -0.43
C LEU A 107 11.41 1.89 -0.06
N PHE A 108 11.13 0.70 -0.57
CA PHE A 108 11.93 -0.48 -0.24
C PHE A 108 13.34 -0.43 -0.84
N ALA A 109 13.50 0.07 -2.07
CA ALA A 109 14.83 0.22 -2.67
C ALA A 109 15.72 1.23 -1.92
N LEU A 110 15.12 2.23 -1.25
CA LEU A 110 15.86 3.21 -0.46
C LEU A 110 16.08 2.73 0.98
N LEU A 111 15.06 2.24 1.66
CA LEU A 111 15.09 2.05 3.10
C LEU A 111 15.59 0.66 3.52
N TRP A 112 15.29 -0.38 2.75
CA TRP A 112 15.71 -1.74 3.10
C TRP A 112 17.24 -1.94 3.10
N PRO A 113 18.03 -1.41 2.13
CA PRO A 113 19.49 -1.52 2.20
C PRO A 113 20.11 -0.88 3.46
N ARG A 114 19.34 -0.02 4.16
CA ARG A 114 19.75 0.71 5.36
C ARG A 114 19.19 0.09 6.66
N GLY A 115 18.52 -1.07 6.58
CA GLY A 115 17.88 -1.70 7.74
C GLY A 115 16.62 -0.97 8.21
N SER A 116 16.00 -0.16 7.34
CA SER A 116 14.80 0.64 7.64
C SER A 116 13.56 0.13 6.88
N GLU A 117 13.56 -1.12 6.46
CA GLU A 117 12.41 -1.78 5.83
C GLU A 117 11.13 -1.82 6.68
N PRO A 118 11.15 -1.86 8.03
CA PRO A 118 9.92 -1.72 8.82
C PRO A 118 9.27 -0.35 8.65
N LEU A 119 10.07 0.71 8.45
CA LEU A 119 9.58 2.06 8.16
C LEU A 119 8.90 2.12 6.79
N ALA A 120 9.55 1.52 5.77
CA ALA A 120 8.97 1.41 4.42
C ALA A 120 7.62 0.68 4.45
N ALA A 121 7.54 -0.43 5.19
CA ALA A 121 6.32 -1.21 5.32
C ALA A 121 5.23 -0.46 6.10
N ALA A 122 5.57 0.20 7.21
CA ALA A 122 4.60 0.98 7.98
C ALA A 122 4.01 2.12 7.13
N ALA A 123 4.84 2.81 6.34
CA ALA A 123 4.41 3.85 5.41
C ALA A 123 3.48 3.29 4.32
N ALA A 124 3.81 2.12 3.79
CA ALA A 124 2.99 1.42 2.82
C ALA A 124 1.62 0.98 3.40
N MET A 125 1.58 0.57 4.68
CA MET A 125 0.34 0.18 5.35
C MET A 125 -0.61 1.34 5.59
N ILE A 126 -0.08 2.55 5.84
CA ILE A 126 -0.87 3.78 5.89
C ILE A 126 -1.66 3.97 4.59
N LEU A 127 -1.00 3.83 3.43
CA LEU A 127 -1.73 3.87 2.15
C LEU A 127 -2.65 2.66 1.98
N THR A 128 -2.16 1.44 2.22
CA THR A 128 -2.88 0.19 1.94
C THR A 128 -4.22 0.13 2.69
N TRP A 129 -4.17 0.31 4.00
CA TRP A 129 -5.34 0.21 4.86
C TRP A 129 -6.08 1.53 5.03
N GLY A 130 -5.34 2.65 5.09
CA GLY A 130 -5.92 3.98 5.18
C GLY A 130 -6.82 4.28 3.99
N ASP A 131 -6.27 4.30 2.77
CA ASP A 131 -7.06 4.57 1.54
C ASP A 131 -8.11 3.49 1.29
N GLY A 132 -7.77 2.23 1.55
CA GLY A 132 -8.70 1.10 1.42
C GLY A 132 -9.98 1.29 2.24
N LEU A 133 -9.83 1.55 3.55
CA LEU A 133 -10.97 1.73 4.44
C LEU A 133 -11.62 3.10 4.32
N ALA A 134 -10.86 4.17 4.03
CA ALA A 134 -11.41 5.49 3.78
C ALA A 134 -12.42 5.48 2.63
N ALA A 135 -12.05 4.81 1.52
CA ALA A 135 -12.93 4.69 0.37
C ALA A 135 -14.17 3.83 0.68
N LEU A 136 -14.00 2.68 1.33
CA LEU A 136 -15.12 1.77 1.66
C LEU A 136 -16.11 2.42 2.62
N ILE A 137 -15.62 3.04 3.70
CA ILE A 137 -16.44 3.69 4.72
C ILE A 137 -17.02 4.99 4.18
N GLY A 138 -16.22 5.81 3.51
CA GLY A 138 -16.68 7.06 2.90
C GLY A 138 -17.78 6.84 1.87
N ARG A 139 -17.68 5.78 1.04
CA ARG A 139 -18.73 5.44 0.09
C ARG A 139 -20.02 4.94 0.76
N ARG A 140 -19.91 4.18 1.86
CA ARG A 140 -21.07 3.54 2.51
C ARG A 140 -21.78 4.43 3.53
N PHE A 141 -21.03 5.29 4.21
CA PHE A 141 -21.47 6.06 5.38
C PHE A 141 -21.15 7.55 5.29
N GLY A 142 -20.45 7.99 4.25
CA GLY A 142 -20.07 9.38 4.08
C GLY A 142 -21.26 10.30 3.96
N GLN A 143 -21.26 11.36 4.78
CA GLN A 143 -22.31 12.38 4.80
C GLN A 143 -21.70 13.78 4.71
N ARG A 144 -20.50 13.97 5.26
CA ARG A 144 -19.86 15.28 5.35
C ARG A 144 -18.71 15.35 4.36
N THR A 145 -18.95 15.98 3.22
CA THR A 145 -17.98 16.06 2.12
C THR A 145 -17.09 17.30 2.19
N TYR A 146 -15.88 17.17 1.67
CA TYR A 146 -14.99 18.28 1.37
C TYR A 146 -14.27 18.00 0.04
N THR A 147 -13.81 19.06 -0.64
CA THR A 147 -13.18 18.94 -1.96
C THR A 147 -11.89 19.73 -2.01
N PHE A 148 -10.82 19.07 -2.49
CA PHE A 148 -9.54 19.70 -2.83
C PHE A 148 -9.10 19.18 -4.20
N PHE A 149 -8.53 20.04 -5.05
CA PHE A 149 -8.07 19.69 -6.41
C PHE A 149 -9.07 18.85 -7.22
N ASP A 150 -10.34 19.28 -7.22
CA ASP A 150 -11.46 18.61 -7.88
C ASP A 150 -11.71 17.15 -7.44
N HIS A 151 -11.16 16.76 -6.29
CA HIS A 151 -11.38 15.45 -5.68
C HIS A 151 -12.19 15.58 -4.39
N THR A 152 -13.37 14.96 -4.37
CA THR A 152 -14.28 14.99 -3.21
C THR A 152 -14.05 13.80 -2.30
N ARG A 153 -13.83 14.08 -1.02
CA ARG A 153 -13.69 13.10 0.07
C ARG A 153 -14.74 13.35 1.15
N THR A 154 -14.80 12.47 2.15
CA THR A 154 -15.75 12.56 3.26
C THR A 154 -15.02 12.53 4.59
N LEU A 155 -15.50 13.28 5.59
CA LEU A 155 -14.92 13.26 6.94
C LEU A 155 -15.01 11.87 7.57
N GLU A 156 -16.07 11.12 7.29
CA GLU A 156 -16.20 9.73 7.73
C GLU A 156 -15.11 8.82 7.12
N GLY A 157 -14.79 9.04 5.83
CA GLY A 157 -13.68 8.37 5.16
C GLY A 157 -12.33 8.76 5.76
N SER A 158 -12.08 10.04 6.03
CA SER A 158 -10.83 10.49 6.67
C SER A 158 -10.67 9.95 8.09
N ALA A 159 -11.76 9.84 8.86
CA ALA A 159 -11.74 9.22 10.18
C ALA A 159 -11.36 7.73 10.08
N ALA A 160 -11.94 7.01 9.10
CA ALA A 160 -11.55 5.64 8.81
C ALA A 160 -10.08 5.52 8.39
N PHE A 161 -9.59 6.44 7.55
CA PHE A 161 -8.19 6.52 7.15
C PHE A 161 -7.28 6.56 8.38
N VAL A 162 -7.54 7.51 9.30
CA VAL A 162 -6.71 7.74 10.48
C VAL A 162 -6.68 6.52 11.39
N VAL A 163 -7.83 5.94 11.69
CA VAL A 163 -7.91 4.77 12.57
C VAL A 163 -7.20 3.56 11.95
N ALA A 164 -7.46 3.29 10.67
CA ALA A 164 -6.86 2.18 9.95
C ALA A 164 -5.33 2.31 9.83
N SER A 165 -4.87 3.51 9.49
CA SER A 165 -3.46 3.84 9.33
C SER A 165 -2.70 3.71 10.64
N LEU A 166 -3.24 4.25 11.74
CA LEU A 166 -2.59 4.18 13.04
C LEU A 166 -2.44 2.73 13.49
N VAL A 167 -3.52 1.94 13.42
CA VAL A 167 -3.51 0.52 13.81
C VAL A 167 -2.50 -0.27 12.97
N THR A 168 -2.52 -0.11 11.65
CA THR A 168 -1.71 -0.95 10.75
C THR A 168 -0.25 -0.51 10.68
N ALA A 169 0.04 0.77 10.79
CA ALA A 169 1.40 1.29 10.92
C ALA A 169 2.04 0.84 12.24
N THR A 170 1.34 1.01 13.38
CA THR A 170 1.84 0.57 14.69
C THR A 170 2.01 -0.94 14.73
N LEU A 171 1.05 -1.72 14.21
CA LEU A 171 1.18 -3.18 14.14
C LEU A 171 2.39 -3.61 13.29
N THR A 172 2.65 -2.94 12.17
CA THR A 172 3.80 -3.25 11.31
C THR A 172 5.13 -3.04 12.05
N TRP A 173 5.26 -1.95 12.81
CA TRP A 173 6.42 -1.71 13.66
C TRP A 173 6.59 -2.81 14.72
N LEU A 174 5.50 -3.20 15.39
CA LEU A 174 5.56 -4.24 16.42
C LEU A 174 5.92 -5.63 15.85
N LEU A 175 5.52 -5.93 14.62
CA LEU A 175 5.81 -7.22 13.98
C LEU A 175 7.24 -7.30 13.43
N TYR A 176 7.75 -6.21 12.85
CA TYR A 176 8.99 -6.23 12.06
C TYR A 176 10.14 -5.42 12.64
N ALA A 177 9.93 -4.72 13.76
CA ALA A 177 10.98 -4.06 14.53
C ALA A 177 10.76 -4.14 16.06
N PRO A 178 10.40 -5.32 16.62
CA PRO A 178 10.03 -5.45 18.03
C PRO A 178 11.18 -5.08 18.98
N ASP A 179 12.42 -5.41 18.61
CA ASP A 179 13.60 -5.21 19.47
C ASP A 179 14.11 -3.76 19.45
N VAL A 180 13.79 -3.02 18.39
CA VAL A 180 14.21 -1.63 18.17
C VAL A 180 13.14 -0.66 18.65
N THR A 181 11.87 -1.05 18.60
CA THR A 181 10.74 -0.16 18.89
C THR A 181 9.77 -0.77 19.89
N GLY A 182 9.76 -0.22 21.12
CA GLY A 182 8.67 -0.46 22.06
C GLY A 182 7.37 0.21 21.61
N LEU A 183 6.23 -0.21 22.18
CA LEU A 183 4.90 0.33 21.86
C LEU A 183 4.82 1.87 21.83
N PRO A 184 5.44 2.64 22.75
CA PRO A 184 5.43 4.10 22.68
C PRO A 184 6.06 4.67 21.40
N MET A 185 7.17 4.09 20.93
CA MET A 185 7.84 4.51 19.70
C MET A 185 7.02 4.11 18.47
N ALA A 186 6.46 2.90 18.46
CA ALA A 186 5.59 2.44 17.38
C ALA A 186 4.32 3.30 17.22
N LEU A 187 3.75 3.77 18.35
CA LEU A 187 2.64 4.72 18.36
C LEU A 187 3.07 6.12 17.90
N LEU A 188 4.26 6.59 18.30
CA LEU A 188 4.79 7.88 17.87
C LEU A 188 5.01 7.91 16.37
N LEU A 189 5.77 6.94 15.82
CA LEU A 189 6.07 6.87 14.39
C LEU A 189 4.81 6.61 13.58
N GLY A 190 3.97 5.63 13.99
CA GLY A 190 2.69 5.36 13.35
C GLY A 190 1.76 6.57 13.37
N GLY A 191 1.72 7.32 14.48
CA GLY A 191 0.94 8.54 14.63
C GLY A 191 1.42 9.67 13.72
N VAL A 192 2.73 9.95 13.69
CA VAL A 192 3.32 10.97 12.80
C VAL A 192 3.06 10.62 11.34
N GLY A 193 3.32 9.37 10.94
CA GLY A 193 3.04 8.88 9.60
C GLY A 193 1.57 9.00 9.24
N THR A 194 0.66 8.65 10.17
CA THR A 194 -0.80 8.73 9.96
C THR A 194 -1.26 10.16 9.76
N VAL A 195 -0.78 11.12 10.57
CA VAL A 195 -1.15 12.54 10.42
C VAL A 195 -0.70 13.07 9.06
N VAL A 196 0.56 12.82 8.68
CA VAL A 196 1.08 13.29 7.38
C VAL A 196 0.41 12.57 6.22
N GLY A 197 0.16 11.26 6.34
CA GLY A 197 -0.56 10.47 5.35
C GLY A 197 -2.00 10.96 5.15
N ALA A 198 -2.72 11.29 6.22
CA ALA A 198 -4.08 11.81 6.15
C ALA A 198 -4.12 13.21 5.51
N LEU A 199 -3.14 14.06 5.81
CA LEU A 199 -3.02 15.36 5.14
C LEU A 199 -2.70 15.19 3.66
N ALA A 200 -1.76 14.30 3.32
CA ALA A 200 -1.41 13.99 1.93
C ALA A 200 -2.62 13.44 1.17
N GLU A 201 -3.38 12.51 1.77
CA GLU A 201 -4.63 11.98 1.23
C GLU A 201 -5.63 13.11 0.96
N ALA A 202 -5.89 13.95 1.96
CA ALA A 202 -6.87 15.03 1.86
C ALA A 202 -6.59 16.04 0.74
N VAL A 203 -5.31 16.31 0.43
CA VAL A 203 -4.91 17.35 -0.54
C VAL A 203 -4.35 16.80 -1.85
N SER A 204 -4.28 15.50 -2.05
CA SER A 204 -3.75 14.93 -3.30
C SER A 204 -4.83 14.83 -4.37
N PRO A 205 -4.51 15.15 -5.65
CA PRO A 205 -5.38 14.83 -6.77
C PRO A 205 -5.64 13.32 -6.88
N ALA A 206 -6.74 12.95 -7.53
CA ALA A 206 -7.14 11.56 -7.69
C ALA A 206 -6.00 10.68 -8.25
N GLY A 207 -5.67 9.61 -7.53
CA GLY A 207 -4.65 8.63 -7.91
C GLY A 207 -3.22 9.02 -7.53
N LEU A 208 -2.88 10.32 -7.44
CA LEU A 208 -1.56 10.77 -6.99
C LEU A 208 -1.32 10.53 -5.50
N ASP A 209 -2.39 10.40 -4.72
CA ASP A 209 -2.35 9.93 -3.33
C ASP A 209 -1.61 8.60 -3.16
N ASN A 210 -1.71 7.69 -4.13
CA ASN A 210 -0.96 6.42 -4.12
C ASN A 210 0.56 6.60 -4.19
N LEU A 211 1.03 7.78 -4.62
CA LEU A 211 2.43 8.17 -4.59
C LEU A 211 2.74 9.00 -3.35
N THR A 212 1.96 10.05 -3.09
CA THR A 212 2.28 11.05 -2.06
C THR A 212 2.09 10.52 -0.65
N VAL A 213 1.02 9.77 -0.36
CA VAL A 213 0.71 9.27 0.99
C VAL A 213 1.85 8.45 1.58
N PRO A 214 2.31 7.34 0.96
CA PRO A 214 3.33 6.50 1.56
C PRO A 214 4.70 7.19 1.55
N LEU A 215 5.04 7.98 0.52
CA LEU A 215 6.32 8.68 0.47
C LEU A 215 6.43 9.78 1.54
N LEU A 216 5.41 10.63 1.69
CA LEU A 216 5.42 11.69 2.69
C LEU A 216 5.31 11.13 4.11
N ALA A 217 4.51 10.08 4.32
CA ALA A 217 4.47 9.39 5.60
C ALA A 217 5.84 8.80 5.98
N ALA A 218 6.53 8.16 5.03
CA ALA A 218 7.87 7.63 5.27
C ALA A 218 8.88 8.73 5.64
N VAL A 219 8.88 9.85 4.90
CA VAL A 219 9.76 10.99 5.21
C VAL A 219 9.49 11.53 6.62
N ALA A 220 8.23 11.72 6.98
CA ALA A 220 7.85 12.23 8.30
C ALA A 220 8.26 11.27 9.42
N MET A 221 8.05 9.97 9.23
CA MET A 221 8.50 8.95 10.19
C MET A 221 10.01 8.88 10.31
N ALA A 222 10.76 9.00 9.20
CA ALA A 222 12.22 9.00 9.22
C ALA A 222 12.75 10.18 10.04
N LEU A 223 12.23 11.39 9.79
CA LEU A 223 12.57 12.59 10.54
C LEU A 223 12.24 12.47 12.03
N ALA A 224 11.09 11.89 12.38
CA ALA A 224 10.69 11.67 13.76
C ALA A 224 11.51 10.58 14.47
N GLY A 225 11.96 9.56 13.73
CA GLY A 225 12.79 8.46 14.22
C GLY A 225 14.29 8.76 14.28
N GLY A 226 14.73 9.90 13.73
CA GLY A 226 16.15 10.29 13.68
C GLY A 226 16.96 9.54 12.61
N LEU A 227 16.30 9.11 11.53
CA LEU A 227 16.91 8.49 10.34
C LEU A 227 17.29 9.51 9.27
#